data_AF-A0A845ST56-F1
#
_entry.id   AF-A0A845ST56-F1
#
_cell.length_a   1.000
_cell.length_b   1.000
_cell.length_c   1.000
_cell.angle_alpha   90.00
_cell.angle_beta   90.00
_cell.angle_gamma   90.00
#
_symmetry.space_group_name_H-M   'P 1'
#
loop_
_entity.id
_entity.type
_entity.pdbx_description
1 polymer ?
#
loop_
_entity_poly.entity_id
_entity_poly.type
_entity_poly.pdbx_seq_one_letter_code
_entity_poly.pdbx_strand_id
1 'polypeptide(L)'
;MSLYSIDITVGRIQACTRSTIEFILLVSEIETSLLTIRALELCGIPDEVDMDGFTFRSDEIIWIAEQLGEAYESNLIPDYLFQKYVTELILLGQTVDEDAWNYGFRHGVKSAYDCDDGFN
;
A
#
# COMPACT_ATOMS: atom_id res chain seq x y z
N MET A 1 -15.20 12.76 6.17
CA MET A 1 -15.91 11.89 5.19
C MET A 1 -14.85 11.27 4.30
N SER A 2 -14.41 10.03 4.59
CA SER A 2 -13.34 9.36 3.81
C SER A 2 -13.84 9.15 2.39
N LEU A 3 -13.26 9.89 1.44
CA LEU A 3 -13.75 9.91 0.06
C LEU A 3 -13.13 8.81 -0.80
N TYR A 4 -12.02 8.19 -0.40
CA TYR A 4 -11.38 7.12 -1.17
C TYR A 4 -10.47 6.28 -0.27
N SER A 5 -10.97 5.27 0.46
CA SER A 5 -10.05 4.19 0.85
C SER A 5 -9.94 3.26 -0.34
N ILE A 6 -8.77 3.20 -0.98
CA ILE A 6 -8.51 2.19 -1.99
C ILE A 6 -8.84 0.80 -1.42
N ASP A 7 -9.61 -0.01 -2.18
CA ASP A 7 -9.93 -1.38 -1.80
C ASP A 7 -8.73 -2.29 -2.04
N ILE A 8 -7.66 -2.12 -1.28
CA ILE A 8 -6.47 -2.97 -1.33
C ILE A 8 -6.48 -3.91 -0.13
N THR A 9 -6.32 -5.20 -0.41
CA THR A 9 -6.09 -6.24 0.59
C THR A 9 -5.06 -7.24 0.06
N VAL A 10 -4.37 -7.96 0.94
CA VAL A 10 -3.48 -9.07 0.55
C VAL A 10 -4.21 -10.09 -0.33
N GLY A 11 -5.46 -10.43 0.01
CA GLY A 11 -6.28 -11.32 -0.80
C GLY A 11 -6.55 -10.80 -2.21
N ARG A 12 -6.82 -9.49 -2.36
CA ARG A 12 -6.98 -8.85 -3.67
C ARG A 12 -5.67 -8.85 -4.46
N ILE A 13 -4.55 -8.53 -3.81
CA ILE A 13 -3.21 -8.58 -4.44
C ILE A 13 -2.95 -9.98 -5.01
N GLN A 14 -3.15 -11.03 -4.19
CA GLN A 14 -2.97 -12.43 -4.62
C GLN A 14 -3.90 -12.83 -5.76
N ALA A 15 -5.17 -12.38 -5.74
CA ALA A 15 -6.11 -12.67 -6.81
C ALA A 15 -5.66 -12.03 -8.13
N CYS A 16 -5.23 -10.76 -8.08
CA CYS A 16 -4.78 -10.02 -9.25
C CYS A 16 -3.49 -10.59 -9.87
N THR A 17 -2.59 -11.22 -9.10
CA THR A 17 -1.36 -11.81 -9.67
C THR A 17 -1.61 -12.94 -10.67
N ARG A 18 -2.82 -13.50 -10.70
CA ARG A 18 -3.25 -14.54 -11.67
C ARG A 18 -3.53 -13.98 -13.08
N SER A 19 -3.62 -12.66 -13.23
CA SER A 19 -3.82 -11.99 -14.52
C SER A 19 -2.96 -10.74 -14.59
N THR A 20 -2.06 -10.67 -15.58
CA THR A 20 -1.19 -9.50 -15.74
C THR A 20 -1.98 -8.21 -15.96
N ILE A 21 -3.13 -8.27 -16.63
CA ILE A 21 -3.99 -7.09 -16.83
C ILE A 21 -4.58 -6.63 -15.49
N GLU A 22 -5.13 -7.56 -14.70
CA GLU A 22 -5.73 -7.24 -13.40
C GLU A 22 -4.68 -6.71 -12.41
N PHE A 23 -3.46 -7.26 -12.44
CA PHE A 23 -2.36 -6.77 -11.61
C PHE A 23 -1.94 -5.35 -11.99
N ILE A 24 -1.84 -5.05 -13.29
CA ILE A 24 -1.53 -3.69 -13.76
C ILE A 24 -2.63 -2.71 -13.33
N LEU A 25 -3.91 -3.09 -13.47
CA LEU A 25 -5.03 -2.24 -13.03
C LEU A 25 -4.96 -1.95 -11.53
N LEU A 26 -4.71 -2.97 -10.70
CA LEU A 26 -4.53 -2.79 -9.26
C LEU A 26 -3.36 -1.84 -8.96
N VAL A 27 -2.19 -2.03 -9.57
CA VAL A 27 -1.04 -1.14 -9.37
C VAL A 27 -1.39 0.29 -9.78
N SER A 28 -2.04 0.50 -10.92
CA SER A 28 -2.44 1.83 -11.38
C SER A 28 -3.48 2.51 -10.47
N GLU A 29 -4.37 1.74 -9.83
CA GLU A 29 -5.26 2.28 -8.80
C GLU A 29 -4.45 2.81 -7.60
N ILE A 30 -3.45 2.03 -7.13
CA ILE A 30 -2.58 2.45 -6.03
C ILE A 30 -1.76 3.68 -6.40
N GLU A 31 -1.16 3.71 -7.59
CA GLU A 31 -0.43 4.89 -8.09
C GLU A 31 -1.33 6.13 -8.12
N THR A 32 -2.58 5.97 -8.55
CA THR A 32 -3.55 7.05 -8.59
C THR A 32 -3.87 7.58 -7.20
N SER A 33 -4.08 6.71 -6.21
CA SER A 33 -4.27 7.12 -4.81
C SER A 33 -3.06 7.92 -4.30
N LEU A 34 -1.86 7.39 -4.45
CA LEU A 34 -0.62 8.04 -3.99
C LEU A 34 -0.38 9.41 -4.65
N LEU A 35 -0.58 9.49 -5.97
CA LEU A 35 -0.45 10.76 -6.69
C LEU A 35 -1.54 11.77 -6.32
N THR A 36 -2.74 11.30 -6.01
CA THR A 36 -3.84 12.15 -5.54
C THR A 36 -3.52 12.73 -4.17
N ILE A 37 -3.06 11.90 -3.23
CA ILE A 37 -2.61 12.32 -1.91
C ILE A 37 -1.55 13.42 -2.03
N ARG A 38 -0.48 13.15 -2.79
CA ARG A 38 0.59 14.11 -3.04
C ARG A 38 0.10 15.42 -3.64
N ALA A 39 -0.82 15.36 -4.61
CA ALA A 39 -1.37 16.55 -5.24
C ALA A 39 -2.18 17.41 -4.24
N LEU A 40 -2.99 16.76 -3.39
CA LEU A 40 -3.76 17.46 -2.36
C LEU A 40 -2.84 18.12 -1.32
N GLU A 41 -1.76 17.47 -0.91
CA GLU A 41 -0.75 18.03 0.00
C GLU A 41 -0.05 19.24 -0.63
N LEU A 42 0.42 19.12 -1.88
CA LEU A 42 1.06 20.21 -2.61
C LEU A 42 0.15 21.42 -2.79
N CYS A 43 -1.16 21.20 -2.88
CA CYS A 43 -2.15 22.27 -2.97
C CYS A 43 -2.54 22.84 -1.60
N GLY A 44 -2.00 22.31 -0.50
CA GLY A 44 -2.34 22.73 0.86
C GLY A 44 -3.79 22.44 1.24
N ILE A 45 -4.41 21.42 0.62
CA ILE A 45 -5.76 21.00 0.98
C ILE A 45 -5.72 20.40 2.38
N PRO A 46 -6.49 20.95 3.35
CA PRO A 46 -6.53 20.44 4.71
C PRO A 46 -6.92 18.96 4.72
N ASP A 47 -6.27 18.19 5.59
CA ASP A 47 -6.70 16.83 5.89
C ASP A 47 -7.61 16.81 7.12
N GLU A 48 -8.46 15.80 7.18
CA GLU A 48 -9.08 15.42 8.44
C GLU A 48 -8.06 14.59 9.25
N VAL A 49 -8.04 14.82 10.56
CA VAL A 49 -7.16 14.14 11.51
C VAL A 49 -8.04 13.25 12.39
N ASP A 50 -7.60 12.03 12.62
CA ASP A 50 -8.29 11.08 13.48
C ASP A 50 -8.11 11.42 14.98
N MET A 51 -8.60 10.55 15.87
CA MET A 51 -8.50 10.78 17.31
C MET A 51 -7.06 10.62 17.85
N ASP A 52 -6.21 9.92 17.12
CA ASP A 52 -4.84 9.60 17.53
C ASP A 52 -3.82 10.59 16.94
N GLY A 53 -4.28 11.53 16.11
CA GLY A 53 -3.46 12.60 15.53
C GLY A 53 -2.91 12.26 14.15
N PHE A 54 -3.33 11.15 13.55
CA PHE A 54 -2.96 10.76 12.19
C PHE A 54 -3.88 11.41 11.16
N THR A 55 -3.29 11.83 10.04
CA THR A 55 -4.08 12.34 8.92
C THR A 55 -4.64 11.16 8.14
N PHE A 56 -5.86 11.27 7.60
CA PHE A 56 -6.43 10.16 6.82
C PHE A 56 -5.57 9.81 5.59
N ARG A 57 -4.85 10.78 5.01
CA ARG A 57 -3.92 10.49 3.92
C ARG A 57 -2.72 9.67 4.40
N SER A 58 -2.16 9.97 5.57
CA SER A 58 -1.13 9.13 6.19
C SER A 58 -1.64 7.72 6.46
N ASP A 59 -2.88 7.58 6.96
CA ASP A 59 -3.49 6.26 7.20
C ASP A 59 -3.65 5.47 5.89
N GLU A 60 -4.05 6.12 4.80
CA GLU A 60 -4.17 5.46 3.49
C GLU A 60 -2.80 4.99 2.97
N ILE A 61 -1.75 5.81 3.13
CA ILE A 61 -0.37 5.42 2.77
C ILE A 61 0.09 4.22 3.61
N ILE A 62 -0.14 4.27 4.93
CA ILE A 62 0.21 3.18 5.85
C ILE A 62 -0.51 1.90 5.45
N TRP A 63 -1.81 1.98 5.18
CA TRP A 63 -2.63 0.84 4.77
C TRP A 63 -2.13 0.21 3.46
N ILE A 64 -1.89 1.01 2.43
CA ILE A 64 -1.34 0.53 1.16
C ILE A 64 0.00 -0.17 1.37
N ALA A 65 0.91 0.47 2.11
CA ALA A 65 2.24 -0.04 2.35
C ALA A 65 2.20 -1.35 3.17
N GLU A 66 1.31 -1.43 4.15
CA GLU A 66 1.07 -2.63 4.96
C GLU A 66 0.61 -3.81 4.10
N GLN A 67 -0.44 -3.62 3.27
CA GLN A 67 -0.94 -4.70 2.41
C GLN A 67 0.12 -5.17 1.40
N LEU A 68 0.95 -4.26 0.86
CA LEU A 68 2.06 -4.61 -0.01
C LEU A 68 3.19 -5.34 0.73
N GLY A 69 3.54 -4.89 1.94
CA GLY A 69 4.58 -5.50 2.77
C GLY A 69 4.23 -6.94 3.16
N GLU A 70 2.99 -7.18 3.58
CA GLU A 70 2.51 -8.52 3.91
C GLU A 70 2.49 -9.44 2.67
N ALA A 71 1.99 -8.94 1.53
CA ALA A 71 1.97 -9.71 0.28
C ALA A 71 3.38 -10.02 -0.25
N TYR A 72 4.33 -9.12 -0.05
CA TYR A 72 5.74 -9.31 -0.40
C TYR A 72 6.37 -10.40 0.47
N GLU A 73 6.29 -10.29 1.80
CA GLU A 73 6.90 -11.26 2.71
C GLU A 73 6.27 -12.66 2.57
N SER A 74 4.96 -12.71 2.32
CA SER A 74 4.22 -13.95 2.07
C SER A 74 4.48 -14.56 0.68
N ASN A 75 5.40 -14.00 -0.11
CA ASN A 75 5.75 -14.44 -1.47
C ASN A 75 4.54 -14.56 -2.43
N LEU A 76 3.55 -13.68 -2.29
CA LEU A 76 2.31 -13.73 -3.07
C LEU A 76 2.42 -13.01 -4.42
N ILE A 77 3.45 -12.18 -4.57
CA ILE A 77 3.74 -11.43 -5.80
C ILE A 77 4.91 -12.11 -6.52
N PRO A 78 4.69 -12.70 -7.72
CA PRO A 78 5.78 -13.24 -8.51
C PRO A 78 6.87 -12.20 -8.81
N ASP A 79 8.15 -12.60 -8.73
CA ASP A 79 9.31 -11.71 -8.93
C ASP A 79 9.22 -10.85 -10.19
N TYR A 80 8.77 -11.43 -11.31
CA TYR A 80 8.68 -10.71 -12.58
C TYR A 80 7.63 -9.59 -12.58
N LEU A 81 6.57 -9.72 -11.77
CA LEU A 81 5.56 -8.67 -11.57
C LEU A 81 6.09 -7.65 -10.57
N PHE A 82 6.74 -8.11 -9.50
CA PHE A 82 7.31 -7.25 -8.47
C PHE A 82 8.35 -6.29 -9.06
N GLN A 83 9.31 -6.82 -9.82
CA GLN A 83 10.36 -6.02 -10.46
C GLN A 83 9.82 -5.02 -11.49
N LYS A 84 8.78 -5.39 -12.24
CA LYS A 84 8.24 -4.55 -13.31
C LYS A 84 7.30 -3.45 -12.83
N TYR A 85 6.55 -3.69 -11.76
CA TYR A 85 5.44 -2.82 -11.38
C TYR A 85 5.48 -2.36 -9.92
N VAL A 86 5.95 -3.20 -9.00
CA VAL A 86 5.90 -2.87 -7.56
C VAL A 86 7.10 -2.05 -7.10
N THR A 87 8.26 -2.21 -7.74
CA THR A 87 9.48 -1.47 -7.35
C THR A 87 9.30 0.04 -7.50
N GLU A 88 8.77 0.50 -8.64
CA GLU A 88 8.47 1.93 -8.87
C GLU A 88 7.33 2.43 -7.97
N LEU A 89 6.35 1.57 -7.66
CA LEU A 89 5.27 1.88 -6.74
C LEU A 89 5.79 2.14 -5.31
N ILE A 90 6.75 1.34 -4.84
CA ILE A 90 7.41 1.54 -3.54
C ILE A 90 8.13 2.89 -3.52
N LEU A 91 8.89 3.21 -4.58
CA LEU A 91 9.60 4.49 -4.68
C LEU A 91 8.63 5.68 -4.71
N LEU A 92 7.50 5.54 -5.40
CA LEU A 92 6.45 6.55 -5.41
C LEU A 92 5.90 6.76 -3.99
N GLY A 93 5.54 5.68 -3.30
CA GLY A 93 5.05 5.73 -1.93
C GLY A 93 6.00 6.43 -0.97
N GLN A 94 7.28 6.07 -1.00
CA GLN A 94 8.34 6.71 -0.21
C GLN A 94 8.53 8.19 -0.58
N THR A 95 8.29 8.56 -1.84
CA THR A 95 8.37 9.97 -2.28
C THR A 95 7.20 10.81 -1.76
N VAL A 96 6.04 10.18 -1.53
CA VAL A 96 4.84 10.85 -1.00
C VAL A 96 5.01 11.08 0.50
N ASP A 97 5.26 10.01 1.26
CA ASP A 97 5.53 10.06 2.69
C ASP A 97 6.41 8.87 3.08
N GLU A 98 7.71 9.12 3.26
CA GLU A 98 8.69 8.08 3.56
C GLU A 98 8.43 7.40 4.92
N ASP A 99 8.05 8.19 5.93
CA ASP A 99 7.87 7.68 7.29
C ASP A 99 6.61 6.82 7.38
N ALA A 100 5.49 7.30 6.84
CA ALA A 100 4.24 6.55 6.78
C ALA A 100 4.40 5.26 5.96
N TRP A 101 5.04 5.35 4.78
CA TRP A 101 5.29 4.19 3.94
C TRP A 101 6.14 3.14 4.64
N ASN A 102 7.29 3.55 5.18
CA ASN A 102 8.21 2.63 5.84
C ASN A 102 7.59 2.01 7.11
N TYR A 103 6.78 2.78 7.84
CA TYR A 103 6.03 2.25 8.99
C TYR A 103 5.05 1.17 8.55
N GLY A 104 4.17 1.45 7.59
CA GLY A 104 3.17 0.51 7.11
C GLY A 104 3.81 -0.75 6.51
N PHE A 105 4.81 -0.59 5.64
CA PHE A 105 5.48 -1.72 5.00
C PHE A 105 6.14 -2.67 6.02
N ARG A 106 6.84 -2.11 7.03
CA ARG A 106 7.42 -2.92 8.11
C ARG A 106 6.36 -3.59 8.97
N HIS A 107 5.21 -2.96 9.17
CA HIS A 107 4.09 -3.55 9.89
C HIS A 107 3.55 -4.76 9.12
N GLY A 108 3.28 -4.62 7.81
CA GLY A 108 2.81 -5.71 6.96
C GLY A 108 3.76 -6.90 6.91
N VAL A 109 5.07 -6.64 6.79
CA VAL A 109 6.10 -7.70 6.85
C VAL A 109 6.03 -8.47 8.18
N LYS A 110 5.79 -7.79 9.31
CA LYS A 110 5.64 -8.45 10.61
C LYS A 110 4.36 -9.28 10.70
N SER A 111 3.25 -8.76 10.19
CA SER A 111 1.96 -9.46 10.16
C SER A 111 2.02 -10.78 9.41
N ALA A 112 2.87 -10.88 8.37
CA ALA A 112 3.10 -12.13 7.64
C ALA A 112 3.75 -13.21 8.54
N TYR A 113 4.70 -12.85 9.41
CA TYR A 113 5.33 -13.80 10.34
C TYR A 113 4.37 -14.29 11.43
N ASP A 114 3.55 -13.38 11.98
CA ASP A 114 2.58 -13.74 13.02
C ASP A 114 1.51 -14.73 12.51
N CYS A 115 1.25 -14.74 11.20
CA CYS A 115 0.38 -15.74 10.55
C CYS A 115 1.07 -17.12 10.36
N ASP A 116 2.40 -17.16 10.24
CA ASP A 116 3.17 -18.38 9.96
C ASP A 116 3.51 -19.15 11.25
N ASP A 117 3.70 -18.44 12.38
CA ASP A 117 3.97 -19.02 13.70
C ASP A 117 2.74 -19.71 14.36
N GLY A 118 1.55 -19.59 13.75
CA GLY A 118 0.32 -20.25 14.22
C GLY A 118 0.18 -21.72 13.85
N PHE A 119 1.13 -22.31 13.12
CA PHE A 119 1.05 -23.67 12.57
C PHE A 119 2.21 -24.62 12.93
N ASN A 120 3.01 -24.32 13.97
CA ASN A 120 4.02 -25.24 14.51
C ASN A 120 3.59 -25.95 15.81
#